data_AF-A0A2I4HTP0-F1
#
_entry.id   AF-A0A2I4HTP0-F1
#
_cell.length_a   1.000
_cell.length_b   1.000
_cell.length_c   1.000
_cell.angle_alpha   90.00
_cell.angle_beta   90.00
_cell.angle_gamma   90.00
#
_symmetry.space_group_name_H-M   'P 1'
#
loop_
_entity.id
_entity.type
_entity.pdbx_description
1 polymer ?
#
loop_
_entity_poly.entity_id
_entity_poly.type
_entity_poly.pdbx_seq_one_letter_code
_entity_poly.pdbx_strand_id
1 'polypeptide(L)'
;MASNVLRVTPLVLLFAILFLTLIETSHAGGIAIYWGQNGNEGTLTQTCATGRYKYVNIAFLTVFGNGRKPVINLAGHCNPASNGCKIVSNGIRNCQKRGVKVMLSLGGGVGSYSLASVADARNVARYLWNNFLGGKSSSRPLGDAILDGIDFDIELGSTKYWNDLARYLKSYSRPRRKVYLSAAPQCPFPDRFLGKALNTGLFDYVWVQFYNNPQCQYSSGNINKLVNSWKQWTRSIKAGKIFLGLPAAPSAAGSGYVPPNVLISRILPVIKKSPKYGGVMLWSKYFDDRTGYSSKIVKKV
;
A
#
# COMPACT_ATOMS: atom_id res chain seq x y z
N MET A 1 18.49 -47.73 40.86
CA MET A 1 18.25 -46.67 39.85
C MET A 1 17.12 -45.79 40.38
N ALA A 2 17.45 -44.65 40.98
CA ALA A 2 16.46 -43.70 41.48
C ALA A 2 16.23 -42.63 40.42
N SER A 3 15.02 -42.60 39.87
CA SER A 3 14.60 -41.66 38.83
C SER A 3 14.19 -40.34 39.49
N ASN A 4 15.01 -39.30 39.33
CA ASN A 4 14.66 -37.94 39.75
C ASN A 4 13.63 -37.36 38.78
N VAL A 5 12.35 -37.39 39.17
CA VAL A 5 11.28 -36.68 38.47
C VAL A 5 11.26 -35.24 38.94
N LEU A 6 11.69 -34.30 38.08
CA LEU A 6 11.53 -32.87 38.34
C LEU A 6 10.04 -32.52 38.44
N ARG A 7 9.57 -32.19 39.65
CA ARG A 7 8.23 -31.62 39.87
C ARG A 7 8.25 -30.13 39.52
N VAL A 8 7.75 -29.80 38.34
CA VAL A 8 7.49 -28.40 37.96
C VAL A 8 6.23 -27.93 38.68
N THR A 9 6.36 -26.96 39.58
CA THR A 9 5.23 -26.40 40.34
C THR A 9 4.25 -25.63 39.44
N PRO A 10 2.92 -25.73 39.66
CA PRO A 10 1.90 -25.05 38.85
C PRO A 10 2.09 -23.54 38.70
N LEU A 11 2.71 -22.91 39.72
CA LEU A 11 3.03 -21.48 39.74
C LEU A 11 4.04 -21.07 38.65
N VAL A 12 4.97 -21.96 38.29
CA VAL A 12 5.99 -21.73 37.24
C VAL A 12 5.36 -21.81 35.84
N LEU A 13 4.39 -22.72 35.66
CA LEU A 13 3.57 -22.80 34.45
C LEU A 13 2.67 -21.56 34.28
N LEU A 14 2.08 -21.05 35.37
CA LEU A 14 1.26 -19.84 35.33
C LEU A 14 2.10 -18.60 34.96
N PHE A 15 3.31 -18.47 35.52
CA PHE A 15 4.23 -17.39 35.16
C PHE A 15 4.71 -17.49 33.70
N ALA A 16 4.99 -18.69 33.19
CA ALA A 16 5.37 -18.89 31.79
C ALA A 16 4.24 -18.53 30.81
N ILE A 17 2.98 -18.81 31.18
CA ILE A 17 1.80 -18.43 30.38
C ILE A 17 1.57 -16.91 30.44
N LEU A 18 1.78 -16.27 31.60
CA LEU A 18 1.71 -14.81 31.75
C LEU A 18 2.80 -14.08 30.94
N PHE A 19 4.03 -14.61 30.87
CA PHE A 19 5.09 -14.09 30.01
C PHE A 19 4.81 -14.29 28.51
N LEU A 20 4.14 -15.39 28.11
CA LEU A 20 3.67 -15.59 26.73
C LEU A 20 2.54 -14.61 26.34
N THR A 21 1.74 -14.14 27.31
CA THR A 21 0.69 -13.14 27.06
C THR A 21 1.21 -11.69 27.02
N LEU A 22 2.45 -11.44 27.46
CA LEU A 22 3.09 -10.12 27.53
C LEU A 22 4.08 -9.83 26.40
N ILE A 23 4.07 -10.64 25.33
CA ILE A 23 4.51 -10.13 24.04
C ILE A 23 3.41 -9.19 23.57
N GLU A 24 3.43 -7.93 24.04
CA GLU A 24 2.99 -6.84 23.18
C GLU A 24 3.77 -7.05 21.89
N THR A 25 3.09 -7.60 20.88
CA THR A 25 3.55 -7.48 19.52
C THR A 25 3.59 -5.98 19.27
N SER A 26 4.74 -5.36 19.53
CA SER A 26 5.18 -4.13 18.92
C SER A 26 4.92 -4.37 17.43
N HIS A 27 3.75 -3.93 16.96
CA HIS A 27 3.42 -3.95 15.55
C HIS A 27 4.27 -2.85 14.94
N ALA A 28 5.57 -3.13 14.78
CA ALA A 28 6.48 -2.29 14.06
C ALA A 28 5.83 -1.96 12.72
N GLY A 29 5.82 -0.68 12.36
CA GLY A 29 5.23 -0.25 11.10
C GLY A 29 5.96 -0.91 9.92
N GLY A 30 5.32 -0.90 8.76
CA GLY A 30 5.96 -1.32 7.51
C GLY A 30 6.28 -0.13 6.61
N ILE A 31 7.21 -0.31 5.68
CA ILE A 31 7.34 0.59 4.54
C ILE A 31 6.55 0.00 3.36
N ALA A 32 5.65 0.79 2.80
CA ALA A 32 5.04 0.55 1.50
C ALA A 32 5.78 1.34 0.41
N ILE A 33 5.96 0.77 -0.77
CA ILE A 33 6.70 1.42 -1.87
C ILE A 33 5.92 1.28 -3.19
N TYR A 34 5.91 2.34 -3.99
CA TYR A 34 5.46 2.28 -5.39
C TYR A 34 6.61 1.87 -6.32
N TRP A 35 6.34 0.94 -7.23
CA TRP A 35 7.28 0.40 -8.21
C TRP A 35 6.59 0.26 -9.58
N GLY A 36 7.32 0.54 -10.66
CA GLY A 36 6.87 0.28 -12.03
C GLY A 36 6.90 1.50 -12.94
N GLN A 37 7.22 2.70 -12.45
CA GLN A 37 7.15 3.94 -13.23
C GLN A 37 8.52 4.44 -13.71
N ASN A 38 9.60 3.71 -13.46
CA ASN A 38 10.90 3.99 -14.07
C ASN A 38 11.67 2.70 -14.34
N GLY A 39 12.01 2.43 -15.60
CA GLY A 39 12.73 1.19 -15.99
C GLY A 39 14.10 1.00 -15.32
N ASN A 40 14.69 2.08 -14.78
CA ASN A 40 15.97 2.07 -14.11
C ASN A 40 15.88 1.85 -12.58
N GLU A 41 14.69 1.54 -12.04
CA GLU A 41 14.50 1.32 -10.59
C GLU A 41 14.68 -0.14 -10.15
N GLY A 42 15.24 -0.96 -11.03
CA GLY A 42 15.47 -2.39 -10.84
C GLY A 42 14.20 -3.23 -10.94
N THR A 43 14.40 -4.55 -10.99
CA THR A 43 13.30 -5.51 -11.07
C THR A 43 12.49 -5.57 -9.78
N LEU A 44 11.23 -6.04 -9.87
CA LEU A 44 10.40 -6.31 -8.69
C LEU A 44 11.06 -7.31 -7.72
N THR A 45 11.78 -8.32 -8.23
CA THR A 45 12.57 -9.25 -7.40
C THR A 45 13.63 -8.51 -6.59
N GLN A 46 14.42 -7.64 -7.22
CA GLN A 46 15.46 -6.85 -6.54
C GLN A 46 14.86 -5.92 -5.49
N THR A 47 13.75 -5.24 -5.81
CA THR A 47 13.00 -4.39 -4.86
C THR A 47 12.65 -5.14 -3.58
N CYS A 48 12.05 -6.33 -3.70
CA CYS A 48 11.69 -7.14 -2.52
C CYS A 48 12.89 -7.81 -1.84
N ALA A 49 13.97 -8.09 -2.57
CA ALA A 49 15.19 -8.64 -2.01
C ALA A 49 15.90 -7.69 -1.04
N THR A 50 15.64 -6.38 -1.11
CA THR A 50 16.18 -5.40 -0.16
C THR A 50 15.76 -5.64 1.29
N GLY A 51 14.64 -6.33 1.52
CA GLY A 51 14.08 -6.57 2.86
C GLY A 51 13.52 -5.31 3.56
N ARG A 52 13.49 -4.15 2.87
CA ARG A 52 13.05 -2.87 3.45
C ARG A 52 11.53 -2.67 3.42
N TYR A 53 10.83 -3.38 2.53
CA TYR A 53 9.42 -3.13 2.24
C TYR A 53 8.53 -4.28 2.71
N LYS A 54 7.37 -3.93 3.28
CA LYS A 54 6.30 -4.89 3.63
C LYS A 54 5.20 -4.94 2.58
N TYR A 55 5.10 -3.89 1.77
CA TYR A 55 4.09 -3.72 0.73
C TYR A 55 4.73 -3.14 -0.53
N VAL A 56 4.38 -3.66 -1.70
CA VAL A 56 4.75 -3.10 -3.00
C VAL A 56 3.50 -2.86 -3.82
N ASN A 57 3.33 -1.62 -4.29
CA ASN A 57 2.27 -1.23 -5.21
C ASN A 57 2.85 -1.20 -6.63
N ILE A 58 2.38 -2.11 -7.48
CA ILE A 58 2.72 -2.12 -8.91
C ILE A 58 1.91 -1.00 -9.59
N ALA A 59 2.62 0.04 -10.00
CA ALA A 59 2.07 1.24 -10.61
C ALA A 59 2.32 1.21 -12.14
N PHE A 60 1.31 1.27 -13.00
CA PHE A 60 -0.14 1.40 -12.72
C PHE A 60 -1.00 0.71 -13.78
N LEU A 61 -2.26 0.43 -13.45
CA LEU A 61 -3.33 0.30 -14.44
C LEU A 61 -3.89 1.71 -14.75
N THR A 62 -3.43 2.30 -15.86
CA THR A 62 -3.65 3.74 -16.19
C THR A 62 -4.85 4.00 -17.08
N VAL A 63 -5.40 2.97 -17.75
CA VAL A 63 -6.61 3.08 -18.57
C VAL A 63 -7.57 1.99 -18.13
N PHE A 64 -8.82 2.35 -17.84
CA PHE A 64 -9.92 1.41 -17.57
C PHE A 64 -11.28 2.15 -17.47
N GLY A 65 -12.36 1.37 -17.48
CA GLY A 65 -13.73 1.86 -17.32
C GLY A 65 -14.25 2.67 -18.51
N ASN A 66 -15.55 3.00 -18.48
CA ASN A 66 -16.31 3.59 -19.59
C ASN A 66 -16.15 2.80 -20.91
N GLY A 67 -16.17 1.46 -20.83
CA GLY A 67 -16.02 0.58 -22.00
C GLY A 67 -14.61 0.47 -22.57
N ARG A 68 -13.61 1.18 -22.00
CA ARG A 68 -12.22 1.10 -22.47
C ARG A 68 -11.59 -0.25 -22.16
N LYS A 69 -10.76 -0.74 -23.08
CA LYS A 69 -9.87 -1.88 -22.81
C LYS A 69 -8.84 -1.47 -21.76
N PRO A 70 -8.71 -2.18 -20.63
CA PRO A 70 -7.77 -1.76 -19.60
C PRO A 70 -6.30 -1.90 -20.06
N VAL A 71 -5.47 -0.92 -19.68
CA VAL A 71 -4.05 -0.86 -20.04
C VAL A 71 -3.22 -0.67 -18.79
N ILE A 72 -2.26 -1.57 -18.61
CA ILE A 72 -1.19 -1.41 -17.62
C ILE A 72 -0.04 -0.62 -18.24
N ASN A 73 0.61 0.23 -17.46
CA ASN A 73 1.83 0.92 -17.86
C ASN A 73 2.90 0.65 -16.80
N LEU A 74 4.01 0.04 -17.20
CA LEU A 74 5.18 -0.21 -16.36
C LEU A 74 6.43 0.52 -16.91
N ALA A 75 6.23 1.71 -17.48
CA ALA A 75 7.28 2.52 -18.09
C ALA A 75 8.22 1.68 -18.97
N GLY A 76 9.53 1.75 -18.71
CA GLY A 76 10.56 1.01 -19.44
C GLY A 76 10.82 -0.42 -18.97
N HIS A 77 10.06 -0.98 -18.01
CA HIS A 77 10.33 -2.33 -17.49
C HIS A 77 9.97 -3.44 -18.48
N CYS A 78 8.84 -3.29 -19.17
CA CYS A 78 8.32 -4.28 -20.12
C CYS A 78 7.20 -3.67 -20.96
N ASN A 79 6.90 -4.29 -22.11
CA ASN A 79 5.78 -3.90 -22.96
C ASN A 79 4.59 -4.87 -22.78
N PRO A 80 3.44 -4.40 -22.26
CA PRO A 80 2.27 -5.26 -22.08
C PRO A 80 1.56 -5.58 -23.41
N ALA A 81 1.70 -4.75 -24.45
CA ALA A 81 1.07 -5.00 -25.75
C ALA A 81 1.65 -6.23 -26.46
N SER A 82 2.91 -6.57 -26.21
CA SER A 82 3.58 -7.78 -26.72
C SER A 82 3.55 -8.96 -25.75
N ASN A 83 2.72 -8.91 -24.69
CA ASN A 83 2.73 -9.87 -23.57
C ASN A 83 4.07 -9.94 -22.80
N GLY A 84 4.98 -8.98 -22.99
CA GLY A 84 6.31 -8.97 -22.38
C GLY A 84 6.31 -8.80 -20.86
N CYS A 85 5.22 -8.30 -20.28
CA CYS A 85 5.12 -8.08 -18.83
C CYS A 85 4.80 -9.33 -18.00
N LYS A 86 4.60 -10.50 -18.63
CA LYS A 86 4.38 -11.76 -17.90
C LYS A 86 5.57 -12.15 -16.99
N ILE A 87 6.76 -11.66 -17.30
CA ILE A 87 7.98 -11.88 -16.49
C ILE A 87 7.85 -11.34 -15.06
N VAL A 88 6.99 -10.35 -14.83
CA VAL A 88 6.74 -9.74 -13.52
C VAL A 88 6.17 -10.76 -12.51
N SER A 89 5.51 -11.83 -12.96
CA SER A 89 5.03 -12.92 -12.10
C SER A 89 6.14 -13.54 -11.24
N ASN A 90 7.37 -13.61 -11.74
CA ASN A 90 8.51 -14.10 -10.94
C ASN A 90 8.82 -13.16 -9.76
N GLY A 91 8.80 -11.85 -10.01
CA GLY A 91 8.95 -10.83 -8.98
C GLY A 91 7.86 -10.92 -7.92
N ILE A 92 6.58 -11.03 -8.35
CA ILE A 92 5.43 -11.15 -7.45
C ILE A 92 5.61 -12.35 -6.51
N ARG A 93 5.91 -13.54 -7.04
CA ARG A 93 6.13 -14.74 -6.23
C ARG A 93 7.32 -14.59 -5.28
N ASN A 94 8.42 -13.99 -5.72
CA ASN A 94 9.60 -13.77 -4.90
C ASN A 94 9.32 -12.80 -3.74
N CYS A 95 8.52 -11.76 -3.97
CA CYS A 95 8.03 -10.86 -2.93
C CYS A 95 7.15 -11.60 -1.92
N GLN A 96 6.15 -12.34 -2.40
CA GLN A 96 5.19 -13.05 -1.54
C GLN A 96 5.86 -14.13 -0.69
N LYS A 97 6.85 -14.85 -1.23
CA LYS A 97 7.69 -15.80 -0.47
C LYS A 97 8.45 -15.15 0.69
N ARG A 98 8.70 -13.83 0.61
CA ARG A 98 9.34 -13.03 1.66
C ARG A 98 8.33 -12.35 2.59
N GLY A 99 7.04 -12.66 2.46
CA GLY A 99 5.96 -12.05 3.24
C GLY A 99 5.62 -10.62 2.82
N VAL A 100 6.12 -10.16 1.66
CA VAL A 100 5.78 -8.85 1.10
C VAL A 100 4.46 -8.96 0.34
N LYS A 101 3.48 -8.11 0.69
CA LYS A 101 2.22 -8.05 -0.05
C LYS A 101 2.40 -7.22 -1.32
N VAL A 102 1.89 -7.72 -2.43
CA VAL A 102 2.00 -7.07 -3.74
C VAL A 102 0.60 -6.73 -4.25
N MET A 103 0.34 -5.44 -4.46
CA MET A 103 -0.94 -4.93 -4.96
C MET A 103 -0.76 -4.36 -6.37
N LEU A 104 -1.82 -4.40 -7.17
CA LEU A 104 -1.92 -3.59 -8.39
C LEU A 104 -2.52 -2.24 -8.04
N SER A 105 -1.85 -1.16 -8.40
CA SER A 105 -2.38 0.18 -8.22
C SER A 105 -3.14 0.66 -9.46
N LEU A 106 -4.36 1.13 -9.22
CA LEU A 106 -5.25 1.71 -10.21
C LEU A 106 -5.08 3.21 -10.22
N GLY A 107 -4.94 3.79 -11.42
CA GLY A 107 -4.95 5.23 -11.60
C GLY A 107 -3.55 5.84 -11.70
N GLY A 108 -3.18 6.64 -10.69
CA GLY A 108 -2.03 7.54 -10.66
C GLY A 108 -2.34 8.91 -11.29
N GLY A 109 -1.42 9.87 -11.12
CA GLY A 109 -1.58 11.24 -11.63
C GLY A 109 -1.70 11.41 -13.15
N VAL A 110 -1.47 10.36 -13.95
CA VAL A 110 -1.61 10.38 -15.42
C VAL A 110 -2.34 9.13 -15.90
N GLY A 111 -3.43 9.31 -16.65
CA GLY A 111 -4.17 8.19 -17.23
C GLY A 111 -5.54 8.58 -17.79
N SER A 112 -6.23 7.61 -18.38
CA SER A 112 -7.61 7.74 -18.84
C SER A 112 -8.49 6.69 -18.16
N TYR A 113 -8.79 6.96 -16.89
CA TYR A 113 -9.57 6.08 -16.04
C TYR A 113 -10.77 6.82 -15.45
N SER A 114 -11.91 6.14 -15.42
CA SER A 114 -13.15 6.65 -14.83
C SER A 114 -14.16 5.50 -14.72
N LEU A 115 -15.11 5.60 -13.80
CA LEU A 115 -16.25 4.69 -13.74
C LEU A 115 -17.51 5.45 -14.17
N ALA A 116 -18.21 4.93 -15.17
CA ALA A 116 -19.40 5.56 -15.73
C ALA A 116 -20.69 5.19 -14.98
N SER A 117 -20.74 4.02 -14.35
CA SER A 117 -21.91 3.51 -13.63
C SER A 117 -21.52 2.42 -12.61
N VAL A 118 -22.49 2.01 -11.79
CA VAL A 118 -22.34 0.83 -10.91
C VAL A 118 -22.06 -0.44 -11.72
N ALA A 119 -22.67 -0.58 -12.90
CA ALA A 119 -22.42 -1.71 -13.79
C ALA A 119 -20.98 -1.69 -14.34
N ASP A 120 -20.46 -0.52 -14.68
CA ASP A 120 -19.07 -0.34 -15.09
C ASP A 120 -18.10 -0.69 -13.95
N ALA A 121 -18.38 -0.25 -12.73
CA ALA A 121 -17.62 -0.66 -11.54
C ALA A 121 -17.59 -2.19 -11.35
N ARG A 122 -18.73 -2.86 -11.56
CA ARG A 122 -18.82 -4.33 -11.53
C ARG A 122 -17.99 -4.99 -12.65
N ASN A 123 -18.02 -4.42 -13.85
CA ASN A 123 -17.25 -4.93 -14.99
C ASN A 123 -15.75 -4.79 -14.76
N VAL A 124 -15.29 -3.64 -14.25
CA VAL A 124 -13.90 -3.43 -13.85
C VAL A 124 -13.50 -4.38 -12.72
N ALA A 125 -14.34 -4.58 -11.70
CA ALA A 125 -14.07 -5.55 -10.63
C ALA A 125 -13.88 -6.98 -11.16
N ARG A 126 -14.74 -7.41 -12.09
CA ARG A 126 -14.63 -8.72 -12.75
C ARG A 126 -13.35 -8.84 -13.58
N TYR A 127 -12.98 -7.79 -14.31
CA TYR A 127 -11.73 -7.74 -15.07
C TYR A 127 -10.52 -7.90 -14.14
N LEU A 128 -10.46 -7.15 -13.05
CA LEU A 128 -9.37 -7.22 -12.06
C LEU A 128 -9.28 -8.60 -11.42
N TRP A 129 -10.43 -9.17 -11.06
CA TRP A 129 -10.51 -10.51 -10.49
C TRP A 129 -9.89 -11.57 -11.42
N ASN A 130 -10.28 -11.55 -12.70
CA ASN A 130 -9.86 -12.55 -13.68
C ASN A 130 -8.42 -12.37 -14.18
N ASN A 131 -7.91 -11.14 -14.25
CA ASN A 131 -6.62 -10.84 -14.86
C ASN A 131 -5.47 -10.68 -13.88
N PHE A 132 -5.76 -10.38 -12.60
CA PHE A 132 -4.71 -10.08 -11.61
C PHE A 132 -4.89 -10.80 -10.27
N LEU A 133 -6.13 -11.17 -9.92
CA LEU A 133 -6.43 -11.88 -8.67
C LEU A 133 -6.73 -13.36 -8.96
N GLY A 134 -7.62 -13.97 -8.16
CA GLY A 134 -7.85 -15.42 -8.15
C GLY A 134 -8.80 -15.97 -9.21
N GLY A 135 -9.26 -15.14 -10.16
CA GLY A 135 -10.05 -15.58 -11.30
C GLY A 135 -9.19 -16.18 -12.41
N LYS A 136 -9.80 -16.45 -13.56
CA LYS A 136 -9.15 -17.07 -14.73
C LYS A 136 -9.21 -16.15 -15.94
N SER A 137 -8.10 -16.07 -16.68
CA SER A 137 -7.96 -15.36 -17.95
C SER A 137 -6.81 -15.97 -18.74
N SER A 138 -6.94 -16.11 -20.06
CA SER A 138 -5.87 -16.56 -20.94
C SER A 138 -4.83 -15.48 -21.23
N SER A 139 -5.15 -14.21 -20.92
CA SER A 139 -4.35 -13.03 -21.27
C SER A 139 -4.02 -12.17 -20.07
N ARG A 140 -3.61 -12.79 -18.95
CA ARG A 140 -3.20 -12.07 -17.73
C ARG A 140 -1.98 -11.19 -18.00
N PRO A 141 -2.05 -9.85 -17.83
CA PRO A 141 -0.97 -8.93 -18.25
C PRO A 141 0.36 -9.16 -17.53
N LEU A 142 0.31 -9.52 -16.25
CA LEU A 142 1.50 -9.76 -15.41
C LEU A 142 1.88 -11.23 -15.31
N GLY A 143 1.19 -12.12 -16.04
CA GLY A 143 1.37 -13.57 -15.96
C GLY A 143 0.44 -14.25 -14.95
N ASP A 144 0.83 -15.45 -14.53
CA ASP A 144 0.02 -16.38 -13.74
C ASP A 144 0.02 -16.11 -12.23
N ALA A 145 0.91 -15.24 -11.73
CA ALA A 145 0.91 -14.87 -10.33
C ALA A 145 -0.42 -14.19 -9.91
N ILE A 146 -0.82 -14.45 -8.68
CA ILE A 146 -2.03 -13.91 -8.05
C ILE A 146 -1.59 -12.81 -7.09
N LEU A 147 -2.02 -11.57 -7.34
CA LEU A 147 -1.72 -10.45 -6.46
C LEU A 147 -2.50 -10.55 -5.14
N ASP A 148 -1.98 -9.92 -4.10
CA ASP A 148 -2.60 -9.88 -2.78
C ASP A 148 -3.82 -8.95 -2.75
N GLY A 149 -3.84 -7.92 -3.59
CA GLY A 149 -4.89 -6.92 -3.54
C GLY A 149 -4.85 -5.86 -4.62
N ILE A 150 -5.72 -4.88 -4.46
CA ILE A 150 -5.89 -3.73 -5.35
C ILE A 150 -5.72 -2.45 -4.55
N ASP A 151 -4.88 -1.57 -5.06
CA ASP A 151 -4.64 -0.23 -4.56
C ASP A 151 -5.40 0.82 -5.37
N PHE A 152 -6.06 1.75 -4.68
CA PHE A 152 -6.85 2.82 -5.27
C PHE A 152 -6.07 4.13 -5.17
N ASP A 153 -5.38 4.50 -6.24
CA ASP A 153 -4.68 5.78 -6.38
C ASP A 153 -5.41 6.66 -7.39
N ILE A 154 -6.58 7.14 -6.98
CA ILE A 154 -7.52 7.86 -7.85
C ILE A 154 -7.35 9.36 -7.65
N GLU A 155 -6.71 10.02 -8.61
CA GLU A 155 -6.34 11.43 -8.52
C GLU A 155 -7.12 12.34 -9.49
N LEU A 156 -7.79 11.75 -10.48
CA LEU A 156 -8.53 12.47 -11.52
C LEU A 156 -9.77 11.71 -12.01
N GLY A 157 -10.53 12.33 -12.90
CA GLY A 157 -11.71 11.73 -13.53
C GLY A 157 -12.97 11.82 -12.67
N SER A 158 -13.76 10.73 -12.63
CA SER A 158 -15.02 10.67 -11.89
C SER A 158 -14.80 10.53 -10.39
N THR A 159 -15.66 11.18 -9.58
CA THR A 159 -15.73 10.98 -8.11
C THR A 159 -16.75 9.90 -7.71
N LYS A 160 -17.37 9.23 -8.69
CA LYS A 160 -18.47 8.29 -8.47
C LYS A 160 -18.00 6.82 -8.57
N TYR A 161 -18.73 5.95 -7.89
CA TYR A 161 -18.69 4.48 -7.99
C TYR A 161 -17.42 3.76 -7.48
N TRP A 162 -16.42 4.48 -6.95
CA TRP A 162 -15.26 3.86 -6.30
C TRP A 162 -15.64 3.01 -5.08
N ASN A 163 -16.67 3.41 -4.34
CA ASN A 163 -17.28 2.61 -3.27
C ASN A 163 -17.89 1.30 -3.77
N ASP A 164 -18.50 1.31 -4.97
CA ASP A 164 -19.10 0.12 -5.57
C ASP A 164 -18.00 -0.83 -6.05
N LEU A 165 -16.95 -0.30 -6.69
CA LEU A 165 -15.77 -1.08 -7.07
C LEU A 165 -15.14 -1.75 -5.83
N ALA A 166 -14.97 -1.02 -4.73
CA ALA A 166 -14.45 -1.58 -3.48
C ALA A 166 -15.33 -2.72 -2.94
N ARG A 167 -16.67 -2.56 -2.94
CA ARG A 167 -17.60 -3.62 -2.52
C ARG A 167 -17.51 -4.87 -3.39
N TYR A 168 -17.49 -4.71 -4.72
CA TYR A 168 -17.38 -5.84 -5.65
C TYR A 168 -16.02 -6.55 -5.57
N LEU A 169 -14.92 -5.81 -5.38
CA LEU A 169 -13.61 -6.44 -5.17
C LEU A 169 -13.58 -7.21 -3.84
N LYS A 170 -14.13 -6.62 -2.77
CA LYS A 170 -14.13 -7.28 -1.46
C LYS A 170 -14.97 -8.54 -1.45
N SER A 171 -16.08 -8.59 -2.20
CA SER A 171 -16.96 -9.77 -2.27
C SER A 171 -16.30 -11.01 -2.89
N TYR A 172 -15.18 -10.86 -3.61
CA TYR A 172 -14.37 -11.99 -4.07
C TYR A 172 -13.49 -12.63 -2.97
N SER A 173 -13.39 -12.01 -1.80
CA SER A 173 -12.62 -12.56 -0.68
C SER A 173 -13.20 -13.89 -0.21
N ARG A 174 -12.32 -14.87 0.01
CA ARG A 174 -12.65 -16.19 0.60
C ARG A 174 -11.81 -16.44 1.85
N PRO A 175 -12.19 -17.34 2.77
CA PRO A 175 -11.46 -17.58 4.03
C PRO A 175 -9.94 -17.80 3.86
N ARG A 176 -9.52 -18.48 2.79
CA ARG A 176 -8.10 -18.77 2.48
C ARG A 176 -7.47 -17.83 1.44
N ARG A 177 -8.22 -16.84 0.95
CA ARG A 177 -7.79 -15.94 -0.13
C ARG A 177 -8.52 -14.62 -0.02
N LYS A 178 -8.01 -13.78 0.87
CA LYS A 178 -8.47 -12.41 1.10
C LYS A 178 -8.03 -11.53 -0.07
N VAL A 179 -8.94 -10.67 -0.54
CA VAL A 179 -8.57 -9.55 -1.43
C VAL A 179 -8.29 -8.35 -0.53
N TYR A 180 -7.03 -7.93 -0.48
CA TYR A 180 -6.64 -6.70 0.22
C TYR A 180 -7.08 -5.49 -0.59
N LEU A 181 -7.60 -4.49 0.09
CA LEU A 181 -7.91 -3.19 -0.50
C LEU A 181 -7.05 -2.13 0.18
N SER A 182 -6.34 -1.35 -0.63
CA SER A 182 -5.63 -0.16 -0.17
C SER A 182 -6.02 1.08 -0.95
N ALA A 183 -5.70 2.25 -0.41
CA ALA A 183 -6.01 3.52 -1.03
C ALA A 183 -4.94 4.58 -0.74
N ALA A 184 -4.72 5.45 -1.73
CA ALA A 184 -3.79 6.57 -1.68
C ALA A 184 -4.51 7.93 -1.81
N PRO A 185 -5.41 8.30 -0.87
CA PRO A 185 -6.04 9.63 -0.93
C PRO A 185 -5.00 10.73 -0.76
N GLN A 186 -5.26 11.90 -1.33
CA GLN A 186 -4.47 13.08 -1.00
C GLN A 186 -4.72 13.50 0.46
N CYS A 187 -3.80 14.26 1.06
CA CYS A 187 -3.96 14.66 2.47
C CYS A 187 -5.12 15.62 2.81
N PRO A 188 -5.70 16.48 1.93
CA PRO A 188 -6.89 17.23 2.30
C PRO A 188 -8.07 16.29 2.58
N PHE A 189 -8.73 16.51 3.72
CA PHE A 189 -9.82 15.68 4.19
C PHE A 189 -11.16 16.43 4.15
N PRO A 190 -12.26 15.81 3.68
CA PRO A 190 -12.31 14.49 3.06
C PRO A 190 -11.72 14.48 1.65
N ASP A 191 -11.15 13.35 1.24
CA ASP A 191 -10.65 13.18 -0.13
C ASP A 191 -11.82 13.19 -1.14
N ARG A 192 -11.67 13.99 -2.20
CA ARG A 192 -12.71 14.23 -3.21
C ARG A 192 -13.12 12.97 -3.98
N PHE A 193 -12.18 12.08 -4.27
CA PHE A 193 -12.40 10.90 -5.11
C PHE A 193 -12.70 9.67 -4.26
N LEU A 194 -11.95 9.49 -3.19
CA LEU A 194 -11.94 8.27 -2.39
C LEU A 194 -12.74 8.38 -1.09
N GLY A 195 -13.20 9.57 -0.68
CA GLY A 195 -13.96 9.75 0.56
C GLY A 195 -15.16 8.80 0.70
N LYS A 196 -15.97 8.65 -0.35
CA LYS A 196 -17.11 7.70 -0.37
C LYS A 196 -16.66 6.24 -0.27
N ALA A 197 -15.56 5.88 -0.93
CA ALA A 197 -15.02 4.53 -0.89
C ALA A 197 -14.46 4.20 0.51
N LEU A 198 -13.69 5.12 1.10
CA LEU A 198 -13.12 4.96 2.45
C LEU A 198 -14.20 4.84 3.53
N ASN A 199 -15.32 5.57 3.40
CA ASN A 199 -16.45 5.47 4.31
C ASN A 199 -17.13 4.08 4.33
N THR A 200 -16.86 3.22 3.36
CA THR A 200 -17.37 1.83 3.38
C THR A 200 -16.75 0.98 4.49
N GLY A 201 -15.59 1.37 5.03
CA GLY A 201 -14.87 0.59 6.04
C GLY A 201 -14.14 -0.65 5.50
N LEU A 202 -14.07 -0.83 4.18
CA LEU A 202 -13.55 -2.06 3.55
C LEU A 202 -12.03 -2.07 3.31
N PHE A 203 -11.38 -0.92 3.47
CA PHE A 203 -9.95 -0.73 3.18
C PHE A 203 -9.08 -1.23 4.33
N ASP A 204 -8.15 -2.12 4.00
CA ASP A 204 -7.19 -2.70 4.94
C ASP A 204 -6.05 -1.71 5.24
N TYR A 205 -5.60 -0.98 4.22
CA TYR A 205 -4.48 -0.04 4.30
C TYR A 205 -4.83 1.30 3.65
N VAL A 206 -4.44 2.41 4.25
CA VAL A 206 -4.61 3.74 3.65
C VAL A 206 -3.31 4.53 3.78
N TRP A 207 -2.62 4.79 2.67
CA TRP A 207 -1.41 5.62 2.63
C TRP A 207 -1.73 7.01 2.12
N VAL A 208 -2.12 7.88 3.04
CA VAL A 208 -2.47 9.28 2.74
C VAL A 208 -1.23 10.00 2.20
N GLN A 209 -1.37 10.66 1.05
CA GLN A 209 -0.28 11.38 0.37
C GLN A 209 -0.08 12.76 1.02
N PHE A 210 0.91 12.89 1.90
CA PHE A 210 1.24 14.15 2.60
C PHE A 210 2.24 15.00 1.80
N TYR A 211 1.98 15.17 0.51
CA TYR A 211 2.78 15.95 -0.44
C TYR A 211 1.90 16.54 -1.54
N ASN A 212 2.45 17.47 -2.32
CA ASN A 212 1.74 18.27 -3.34
C ASN A 212 0.52 19.05 -2.82
N ASN A 213 0.42 19.27 -1.50
CA ASN A 213 -0.76 19.81 -0.82
C ASN A 213 -0.35 20.71 0.36
N PRO A 214 -0.07 22.00 0.14
CA PRO A 214 0.48 22.93 1.14
C PRO A 214 -0.32 23.08 2.44
N GLN A 215 -1.61 22.76 2.43
CA GLN A 215 -2.51 22.83 3.59
C GLN A 215 -2.32 21.69 4.59
N CYS A 216 -1.76 20.55 4.18
CA CYS A 216 -1.65 19.36 5.03
C CYS A 216 -0.31 18.62 4.92
N GLN A 217 0.65 19.11 4.14
CA GLN A 217 2.00 18.54 4.07
C GLN A 217 2.98 19.19 5.06
N TYR A 218 4.22 18.69 5.07
CA TYR A 218 5.34 19.33 5.75
C TYR A 218 5.81 20.59 5.02
N SER A 219 6.23 21.60 5.79
CA SER A 219 6.96 22.76 5.29
C SER A 219 8.18 22.98 6.18
N SER A 220 9.27 23.53 5.63
CA SER A 220 10.54 23.64 6.36
C SER A 220 10.36 24.20 7.77
N GLY A 221 10.77 23.45 8.79
CA GLY A 221 10.64 23.83 10.21
C GLY A 221 9.28 23.55 10.85
N ASN A 222 8.20 23.36 10.08
CA ASN A 222 6.82 23.25 10.56
C ASN A 222 6.18 21.89 10.22
N ILE A 223 5.90 21.10 11.26
CA ILE A 223 5.21 19.80 11.15
C ILE A 223 3.70 19.86 11.43
N ASN A 224 3.18 21.02 11.87
CA ASN A 224 1.86 21.11 12.49
C ASN A 224 0.74 20.77 11.51
N LYS A 225 0.81 21.27 10.26
CA LYS A 225 -0.17 20.97 9.21
C LYS A 225 -0.30 19.46 8.94
N LEU A 226 0.85 18.80 8.77
CA LEU A 226 0.92 17.35 8.60
C LEU A 226 0.39 16.59 9.81
N VAL A 227 0.86 16.93 11.01
CA VAL A 227 0.43 16.25 12.25
C VAL A 227 -1.07 16.44 12.51
N ASN A 228 -1.61 17.63 12.23
CA ASN A 228 -3.04 17.91 12.41
C ASN A 228 -3.89 17.14 11.39
N SER A 229 -3.48 17.11 10.12
CA SER A 229 -4.14 16.30 9.10
C SER A 229 -4.04 14.79 9.43
N TRP A 230 -2.89 14.30 9.89
CA TRP A 230 -2.75 12.92 10.37
C TRP A 230 -3.74 12.56 11.48
N LYS A 231 -3.91 13.44 12.48
CA LYS A 231 -4.90 13.25 13.55
C LYS A 231 -6.32 13.22 13.00
N GLN A 232 -6.64 14.07 12.04
CA GLN A 232 -7.95 14.08 11.36
C GLN A 232 -8.20 12.74 10.65
N TRP A 233 -7.28 12.30 9.80
CA TRP A 233 -7.39 11.02 9.09
C TRP A 233 -7.57 9.83 10.05
N THR A 234 -6.72 9.73 11.07
CA THR A 234 -6.75 8.59 12.00
C THR A 234 -8.01 8.52 12.86
N ARG A 235 -8.67 9.66 13.13
CA ARG A 235 -9.93 9.71 13.88
C ARG A 235 -11.16 9.47 13.00
N SER A 236 -11.12 9.93 11.74
CA SER A 236 -12.33 10.04 10.92
C SER A 236 -12.68 8.79 10.09
N ILE A 237 -11.71 7.95 9.71
CA ILE A 237 -11.99 6.79 8.84
C ILE A 237 -11.89 5.44 9.55
N LYS A 238 -12.73 4.48 9.12
CA LYS A 238 -12.63 3.06 9.50
C LYS A 238 -11.73 2.36 8.49
N ALA A 239 -10.48 2.12 8.85
CA ALA A 239 -9.52 1.35 8.06
C ALA A 239 -8.64 0.53 9.01
N GLY A 240 -8.04 -0.54 8.51
CA GLY A 240 -7.16 -1.40 9.32
C GLY A 240 -5.93 -0.63 9.83
N LYS A 241 -5.10 -0.15 8.90
CA LYS A 241 -3.90 0.64 9.20
C LYS A 241 -3.76 1.84 8.28
N ILE A 242 -3.23 2.95 8.82
CA ILE A 242 -3.00 4.21 8.11
C ILE A 242 -1.50 4.46 8.08
N PHE A 243 -1.00 4.87 6.91
CA PHE A 243 0.41 5.08 6.61
C PHE A 243 0.64 6.54 6.24
N LEU A 244 1.81 7.06 6.62
CA LEU A 244 2.26 8.39 6.21
C LEU A 244 2.89 8.29 4.82
N GLY A 245 2.20 8.74 3.77
CA GLY A 245 2.72 8.79 2.40
C GLY A 245 3.61 9.99 2.16
N LEU A 246 4.84 9.75 1.69
CA LEU A 246 5.86 10.77 1.49
C LEU A 246 6.61 10.59 0.16
N PRO A 247 7.16 11.68 -0.42
CA PRO A 247 8.15 11.58 -1.49
C PRO A 247 9.48 11.05 -0.93
N ALA A 248 10.11 10.09 -1.61
CA ALA A 248 11.40 9.52 -1.23
C ALA A 248 12.59 10.43 -1.56
N ALA A 249 12.37 11.48 -2.36
CA ALA A 249 13.35 12.50 -2.71
C ALA A 249 12.68 13.87 -2.87
N PRO A 250 13.43 14.98 -2.75
CA PRO A 250 12.92 16.32 -3.06
C PRO A 250 12.33 16.42 -4.48
N SER A 251 12.94 15.73 -5.46
CA SER A 251 12.51 15.73 -6.86
C SER A 251 11.39 14.73 -7.19
N ALA A 252 10.93 13.95 -6.21
CA ALA A 252 9.87 12.96 -6.43
C ALA A 252 8.46 13.57 -6.43
N ALA A 253 8.30 14.81 -5.95
CA ALA A 253 7.05 15.55 -5.90
C ALA A 253 7.32 17.05 -6.05
N GLY A 254 6.29 17.85 -6.37
CA GLY A 254 6.41 19.30 -6.47
C GLY A 254 6.66 19.97 -5.11
N SER A 255 6.19 19.36 -4.01
CA SER A 255 6.44 19.85 -2.65
C SER A 255 6.13 18.78 -1.59
N GLY A 256 6.50 19.03 -0.32
CA GLY A 256 6.14 18.17 0.82
C GLY A 256 7.17 17.12 1.23
N TYR A 257 8.36 17.10 0.60
CA TYR A 257 9.46 16.23 1.03
C TYR A 257 9.87 16.50 2.49
N VAL A 258 10.00 15.45 3.28
CA VAL A 258 10.43 15.50 4.68
C VAL A 258 11.84 14.93 4.79
N PRO A 259 12.84 15.69 5.28
CA PRO A 259 14.16 15.13 5.57
C PRO A 259 14.10 13.97 6.58
N PRO A 260 14.86 12.86 6.40
CA PRO A 260 14.78 11.69 7.29
C PRO A 260 15.00 12.00 8.77
N ASN A 261 15.92 12.92 9.10
CA ASN A 261 16.14 13.34 10.48
C ASN A 261 14.90 14.00 11.09
N VAL A 262 14.21 14.87 10.34
CA VAL A 262 12.95 15.52 10.78
C VAL A 262 11.84 14.49 10.96
N LEU A 263 11.71 13.54 10.01
CA LEU A 263 10.74 12.44 10.12
C LEU A 263 10.97 11.65 11.41
N ILE A 264 12.21 11.23 11.67
CA ILE A 264 12.58 10.39 12.80
C ILE A 264 12.43 11.12 14.14
N SER A 265 12.91 12.36 14.25
CA SER A 265 12.98 13.05 15.55
C SER A 265 11.70 13.83 15.90
N ARG A 266 10.90 14.26 14.92
CA ARG A 266 9.77 15.17 15.15
C ARG A 266 8.41 14.60 14.76
N ILE A 267 8.32 13.77 13.73
CA ILE A 267 7.03 13.29 13.20
C ILE A 267 6.69 11.89 13.72
N LEU A 268 7.57 10.90 13.54
CA LEU A 268 7.34 9.53 13.99
C LEU A 268 6.97 9.42 15.49
N PRO A 269 7.62 10.16 16.42
CA PRO A 269 7.26 10.09 17.84
C PRO A 269 5.83 10.55 18.14
N VAL A 270 5.24 11.38 17.27
CA VAL A 270 3.86 11.85 17.41
C VAL A 270 2.89 10.89 16.75
N ILE A 271 3.15 10.48 15.50
CA ILE A 271 2.19 9.70 14.72
C ILE A 271 2.10 8.24 15.16
N LYS A 272 3.19 7.66 15.69
CA LYS A 272 3.24 6.28 16.21
C LYS A 272 2.37 6.07 17.46
N LYS A 273 1.94 7.15 18.13
CA LYS A 273 1.00 7.08 19.26
C LYS A 273 -0.42 6.67 18.84
N SER A 274 -0.74 6.75 17.55
CA SER A 274 -2.03 6.31 17.03
C SER A 274 -2.08 4.78 16.92
N PRO A 275 -3.10 4.08 17.45
CA PRO A 275 -3.24 2.64 17.29
C PRO A 275 -3.44 2.20 15.83
N LYS A 276 -3.88 3.13 14.96
CA LYS A 276 -4.02 2.92 13.52
C LYS A 276 -2.72 3.12 12.75
N TYR A 277 -1.62 3.54 13.37
CA TYR A 277 -0.34 3.67 12.69
C TYR A 277 0.08 2.33 12.07
N GLY A 278 0.28 2.34 10.76
CA GLY A 278 0.74 1.21 9.95
C GLY A 278 2.16 1.33 9.45
N GLY A 279 2.70 2.55 9.39
CA GLY A 279 4.04 2.80 8.87
C GLY A 279 4.13 4.02 7.95
N VAL A 280 5.03 3.93 6.97
CA VAL A 280 5.31 4.97 5.97
C VAL A 280 5.08 4.40 4.57
N MET A 281 4.56 5.20 3.65
CA MET A 281 4.54 4.88 2.22
C MET A 281 5.49 5.85 1.50
N LEU A 282 6.22 5.34 0.52
CA LEU A 282 7.17 6.12 -0.26
C LEU A 282 6.81 6.13 -1.74
N TRP A 283 6.75 7.34 -2.31
CA TRP A 283 6.76 7.58 -3.74
C TRP A 283 8.16 8.04 -4.16
N SER A 284 8.94 7.28 -4.93
CA SER A 284 8.76 5.89 -5.39
C SER A 284 10.09 5.13 -5.28
N LYS A 285 10.14 3.85 -5.68
CA LYS A 285 11.35 3.01 -5.63
C LYS A 285 12.53 3.65 -6.34
N TYR A 286 12.33 4.21 -7.54
CA TYR A 286 13.38 4.94 -8.25
C TYR A 286 14.06 6.02 -7.39
N PHE A 287 13.27 6.88 -6.76
CA PHE A 287 13.79 7.97 -5.94
C PHE A 287 14.39 7.47 -4.62
N ASP A 288 13.81 6.42 -4.04
CA ASP A 288 14.31 5.80 -2.83
C ASP A 288 15.71 5.17 -3.02
N ASP A 289 15.99 4.58 -4.17
CA ASP A 289 17.32 4.08 -4.50
C ASP A 289 18.36 5.20 -4.58
N ARG A 290 18.00 6.35 -5.16
CA ARG A 290 18.93 7.47 -5.34
C ARG A 290 19.26 8.18 -4.04
N THR A 291 18.34 8.22 -3.08
CA THR A 291 18.52 8.96 -1.83
C THR A 291 18.77 8.08 -0.61
N GLY A 292 18.50 6.77 -0.72
CA GLY A 292 18.54 5.83 0.38
C GLY A 292 17.53 6.16 1.49
N TYR A 293 16.38 6.75 1.14
CA TYR A 293 15.42 7.26 2.12
C TYR A 293 14.96 6.17 3.09
N SER A 294 14.45 5.05 2.57
CA SER A 294 13.99 3.91 3.35
C SER A 294 15.11 3.29 4.19
N SER A 295 16.34 3.22 3.67
CA SER A 295 17.49 2.72 4.44
C SER A 295 17.76 3.54 5.70
N LYS A 296 17.50 4.85 5.67
CA LYS A 296 17.68 5.75 6.82
C LYS A 296 16.58 5.60 7.87
N ILE A 297 15.37 5.18 7.46
CA ILE A 297 14.19 5.18 8.34
C ILE A 297 13.70 3.78 8.74
N VAL A 298 14.13 2.72 8.06
CA VAL A 298 13.58 1.35 8.22
C VAL A 298 13.70 0.80 9.64
N LYS A 299 14.72 1.20 10.40
CA LYS A 299 14.87 0.78 11.81
C LYS A 299 13.97 1.56 12.79
N LYS A 300 13.27 2.60 12.32
CA LYS A 300 12.48 3.54 13.16
C LYS A 300 10.98 3.48 12.87
N VAL A 301 10.60 3.06 11.68
CA VAL A 301 9.21 2.75 11.28
C VAL A 301 8.78 1.46 11.95
#